data_AF-A0A6M1N8D8-F1
#
_entry.id   AF-A0A6M1N8D8-F1
#
_cell.length_a   1.000
_cell.length_b   1.000
_cell.length_c   1.000
_cell.angle_alpha   90.00
_cell.angle_beta   90.00
_cell.angle_gamma   90.00
#
_symmetry.space_group_name_H-M   'P 1'
#
loop_
_entity.id
_entity.type
_entity.pdbx_description
1 polymer ?
#
loop_
_entity_poly.entity_id
_entity_poly.type
_entity_poly.pdbx_seq_one_letter_code
_entity_poly.pdbx_strand_id
1 'polypeptide(L)'
;MCRSQMKYIATICIVFIAASCSAQKSVTKTTGGDIDGWYSYNKHYDEQSETYYFLTRIKHTDSQWRLKKLKLAQSTVLEGEAVREFAERTKVTLAFNASMGVKRKTEQDKLLPVGIQIENGKVLQNRRTRVYTLGIKANNELVAYPPGTTPQQILKDGAQDALTAFIPLIENHQVVDESLLDIVTNFRAIHPRQIIAQMDNLDIVFLSCGGR
;
A
#
# COMPACT_ATOMS: atom_id res chain seq x y z
N MET A 1 -78.77 1.40 -33.15
CA MET A 1 -78.05 1.93 -31.97
C MET A 1 -77.53 0.75 -31.15
N CYS A 2 -76.25 0.38 -31.31
CA CYS A 2 -75.61 -0.60 -30.43
C CYS A 2 -74.10 -0.30 -30.32
N ARG A 3 -73.71 -0.04 -29.07
CA ARG A 3 -72.41 0.18 -28.42
C ARG A 3 -71.11 0.04 -29.22
N SER A 4 -70.40 1.17 -29.31
CA SER A 4 -68.95 1.27 -29.55
C SER A 4 -68.18 0.72 -28.34
N GLN A 5 -67.26 -0.22 -28.58
CA GLN A 5 -66.36 -0.76 -27.55
C GLN A 5 -65.19 0.18 -27.30
N MET A 6 -65.11 0.68 -26.08
CA MET A 6 -64.01 1.50 -25.58
C MET A 6 -62.89 0.58 -25.08
N LYS A 7 -61.73 0.62 -25.72
CA LYS A 7 -60.53 -0.12 -25.32
C LYS A 7 -59.87 0.59 -24.13
N TYR A 8 -59.82 -0.05 -22.97
CA TYR A 8 -59.03 0.41 -21.84
C TYR A 8 -57.55 0.10 -22.09
N ILE A 9 -56.74 1.13 -22.27
CA ILE A 9 -55.28 1.03 -22.19
C ILE A 9 -54.93 1.12 -20.71
N ALA A 10 -54.58 -0.02 -20.10
CA ALA A 10 -54.05 -0.06 -18.75
C ALA A 10 -52.58 0.38 -18.79
N THR A 11 -52.33 1.63 -18.39
CA THR A 11 -50.98 2.13 -18.12
C THR A 11 -50.45 1.45 -16.85
N ILE A 12 -49.53 0.49 -17.02
CA ILE A 12 -48.81 -0.12 -15.89
C ILE A 12 -47.78 0.90 -15.39
N CYS A 13 -48.09 1.58 -14.29
CA CYS A 13 -47.11 2.35 -13.53
C CYS A 13 -46.21 1.38 -12.75
N ILE A 14 -45.01 1.13 -13.26
CA ILE A 14 -43.95 0.44 -12.50
C ILE A 14 -43.40 1.44 -11.49
N VAL A 15 -43.79 1.28 -10.22
CA VAL A 15 -43.18 1.99 -9.09
C VAL A 15 -41.83 1.34 -8.79
N PHE A 16 -40.74 2.04 -9.12
CA PHE A 16 -39.42 1.70 -8.61
C PHE A 16 -39.37 2.07 -7.12
N ILE A 17 -39.50 1.07 -6.25
CA ILE A 17 -39.11 1.22 -4.84
C ILE A 17 -37.58 1.19 -4.83
N ALA A 18 -36.97 2.37 -4.88
CA ALA A 18 -35.55 2.53 -4.57
C ALA A 18 -35.36 2.18 -3.09
N ALA A 19 -34.92 0.96 -2.80
CA ALA A 19 -34.35 0.61 -1.52
C ALA A 19 -33.04 1.39 -1.37
N SER A 20 -33.13 2.57 -0.79
CA SER A 20 -31.99 3.35 -0.33
C SER A 20 -31.32 2.57 0.81
N CYS A 21 -30.31 1.78 0.48
CA CYS A 21 -29.31 1.35 1.45
C CYS A 21 -28.62 2.61 1.95
N SER A 22 -28.96 3.02 3.17
CA SER A 22 -28.26 4.08 3.89
C SER A 22 -26.83 3.61 4.15
N ALA A 23 -25.88 4.14 3.38
CA ALA A 23 -24.47 4.11 3.78
C ALA A 23 -24.37 4.87 5.11
N GLN A 24 -24.20 4.14 6.21
CA GLN A 24 -23.93 4.69 7.52
C GLN A 24 -22.65 5.52 7.41
N LYS A 25 -22.77 6.84 7.48
CA LYS A 25 -21.61 7.74 7.63
C LYS A 25 -21.02 7.46 9.01
N SER A 26 -19.97 6.65 9.08
CA SER A 26 -19.17 6.52 10.28
C SER A 26 -18.56 7.88 10.61
N VAL A 27 -18.71 8.32 11.85
CA VAL A 27 -18.17 9.59 12.33
C VAL A 27 -16.67 9.39 12.57
N THR A 28 -15.88 9.70 11.55
CA THR A 28 -14.42 9.67 11.64
C THR A 28 -13.93 10.79 12.55
N LYS A 29 -13.45 10.48 13.76
CA LYS A 29 -12.64 11.43 14.56
C LYS A 29 -11.26 11.54 13.94
N THR A 30 -11.11 12.45 12.98
CA THR A 30 -9.83 12.75 12.33
C THR A 30 -9.00 13.66 13.24
N THR A 31 -7.87 13.18 13.73
CA THR A 31 -6.79 14.04 14.23
C THR A 31 -5.61 13.94 13.27
N GLY A 32 -5.18 15.07 12.71
CA GLY A 32 -4.17 15.10 11.67
C GLY A 32 -3.51 16.46 11.53
N GLY A 33 -2.32 16.48 10.95
CA GLY A 33 -1.57 17.70 10.65
C GLY A 33 -1.17 17.74 9.18
N ASP A 34 -1.28 18.91 8.56
CA ASP A 34 -0.57 19.24 7.32
C ASP A 34 0.75 19.88 7.73
N ILE A 35 1.84 19.15 7.53
CA ILE A 35 3.18 19.65 7.86
C ILE A 35 3.83 20.07 6.55
N ASP A 36 4.12 21.35 6.45
CA ASP A 36 4.77 22.00 5.31
C ASP A 36 4.00 21.98 3.97
N GLY A 37 2.71 21.64 3.96
CA GLY A 37 1.84 21.72 2.77
C GLY A 37 2.09 20.63 1.74
N TRP A 38 2.96 19.66 2.03
CA TRP A 38 3.40 18.65 1.07
C TRP A 38 3.22 17.20 1.51
N TYR A 39 2.95 16.97 2.79
CA TYR A 39 2.39 15.72 3.26
C TYR A 39 1.37 15.99 4.37
N SER A 40 0.42 15.09 4.49
CA SER A 40 -0.53 15.08 5.61
C SER A 40 -0.56 13.71 6.23
N TYR A 41 -0.87 13.66 7.52
CA TYR A 41 -1.19 12.40 8.19
C TYR A 41 -2.48 12.58 8.98
N ASN A 42 -3.31 11.54 8.97
CA ASN A 42 -4.59 11.54 9.65
C ASN A 42 -4.76 10.23 10.41
N LYS A 43 -5.17 10.33 11.67
CA LYS A 43 -5.54 9.19 12.49
C LYS A 43 -7.02 8.87 12.28
N HIS A 44 -7.32 7.61 12.04
CA HIS A 44 -8.67 7.09 11.83
C HIS A 44 -8.91 5.91 12.77
N TYR A 45 -10.16 5.75 13.21
CA TYR A 45 -10.62 4.55 13.90
C TYR A 45 -11.46 3.71 12.93
N ASP A 46 -11.17 2.42 12.84
CA ASP A 46 -11.97 1.46 12.11
C ASP A 46 -12.84 0.66 13.08
N GLU A 47 -14.15 0.76 12.92
CA GLU A 47 -15.10 0.07 13.82
C GLU A 47 -15.07 -1.45 13.63
N GLN A 48 -14.86 -1.92 12.40
CA GLN A 48 -14.89 -3.35 12.09
C GLN A 48 -13.70 -4.11 12.69
N SER A 49 -12.51 -3.50 12.68
CA SER A 49 -11.28 -4.07 13.25
C SER A 49 -10.93 -3.52 14.63
N GLU A 50 -11.79 -2.67 15.20
CA GLU A 50 -11.64 -2.06 16.53
C GLU A 50 -10.26 -1.45 16.80
N THR A 51 -9.64 -0.87 15.76
CA THR A 51 -8.26 -0.39 15.82
C THR A 51 -8.10 0.99 15.20
N TYR A 52 -7.01 1.66 15.56
CA TYR A 52 -6.61 2.90 14.92
C TYR A 52 -5.57 2.65 13.83
N TYR A 53 -5.72 3.35 12.73
CA TYR A 53 -4.72 3.43 11.68
C TYR A 53 -4.40 4.88 11.33
N PHE A 54 -3.23 5.08 10.73
CA PHE A 54 -2.79 6.36 10.22
C PHE A 54 -2.71 6.31 8.70
N LEU A 55 -3.30 7.29 8.04
CA LEU A 55 -3.12 7.53 6.61
C LEU A 55 -2.18 8.70 6.42
N THR A 56 -1.01 8.44 5.85
CA THR A 56 -0.04 9.47 5.48
C THR A 56 -0.02 9.63 3.97
N ARG A 57 -0.41 10.79 3.45
CA ARG A 57 -0.33 11.11 2.02
C ARG A 57 0.86 12.04 1.79
N ILE A 58 1.68 11.71 0.80
CA ILE A 58 2.86 12.47 0.39
C ILE A 58 2.64 12.90 -1.05
N LYS A 59 2.73 14.21 -1.32
CA LYS A 59 2.64 14.73 -2.69
C LYS A 59 3.80 14.23 -3.54
N HIS A 60 3.56 13.97 -4.82
CA HIS A 60 4.61 13.50 -5.74
C HIS A 60 5.78 14.49 -5.86
N THR A 61 5.47 15.77 -6.02
CA THR A 61 6.45 16.87 -6.13
C THR A 61 6.23 17.93 -5.06
N ASP A 62 7.24 18.78 -4.85
CA ASP A 62 7.05 20.05 -4.14
C ASP A 62 6.44 21.14 -5.04
N SER A 63 6.29 22.35 -4.49
CA SER A 63 5.76 23.51 -5.22
C SER A 63 6.64 23.99 -6.38
N GLN A 64 7.87 23.50 -6.48
CA GLN A 64 8.81 23.80 -7.55
C GLN A 64 8.95 22.63 -8.54
N TRP A 65 8.02 21.66 -8.51
CA TRP A 65 8.02 20.46 -9.36
C TRP A 65 9.22 19.54 -9.13
N ARG A 66 9.91 19.66 -7.99
CA ARG A 66 11.00 18.74 -7.64
C ARG A 66 10.41 17.49 -7.03
N LEU A 67 10.84 16.34 -7.55
CA LEU A 67 10.43 15.02 -7.07
C LEU A 67 10.76 14.85 -5.58
N LYS A 68 9.77 14.45 -4.79
CA LYS A 68 9.98 14.01 -3.40
C LYS A 68 10.41 12.55 -3.43
N LYS A 69 11.70 12.35 -3.65
CA LYS A 69 12.26 11.03 -3.93
C LYS A 69 12.00 10.05 -2.78
N LEU A 70 11.29 8.95 -3.08
CA LEU A 70 11.23 7.78 -2.23
C LEU A 70 12.59 7.07 -2.34
N LYS A 71 13.17 6.69 -1.20
CA LYS A 71 14.47 6.00 -1.15
C LYS A 71 14.36 4.75 -0.30
N LEU A 72 14.97 3.67 -0.78
CA LEU A 72 15.23 2.49 0.03
C LEU A 72 16.58 2.63 0.71
N ALA A 73 16.67 2.23 1.97
CA ALA A 73 17.93 2.04 2.66
C ALA A 73 17.78 0.96 3.74
N GLN A 74 18.89 0.31 4.07
CA GLN A 74 18.93 -0.75 5.07
C GLN A 74 19.36 -0.24 6.44
N SER A 75 19.01 -1.04 7.45
CA SER A 75 19.60 -0.92 8.77
C SER A 75 21.12 -1.10 8.72
N THR A 76 21.82 -0.27 9.48
CA THR A 76 23.25 -0.43 9.79
C THR A 76 23.47 -1.19 11.10
N VAL A 77 22.40 -1.44 11.86
CA VAL A 77 22.41 -2.20 13.11
C VAL A 77 22.12 -3.67 12.82
N LEU A 78 22.89 -4.59 13.42
CA LEU A 78 22.80 -6.04 13.18
C LEU A 78 21.42 -6.60 13.50
N GLU A 79 20.84 -6.15 14.61
CA GLU A 79 19.52 -6.53 15.12
C GLU A 79 18.35 -5.96 14.30
N GLY A 80 18.64 -5.01 13.41
CA GLY A 80 17.65 -4.04 12.95
C GLY A 80 17.65 -2.79 13.84
N GLU A 81 17.05 -1.71 13.34
CA GLU A 81 16.97 -0.43 14.04
C GLU A 81 15.52 0.04 14.10
N ALA A 82 15.17 0.85 15.10
CA ALA A 82 13.86 1.46 15.14
C ALA A 82 13.71 2.49 14.00
N VAL A 83 12.50 2.63 13.45
CA VAL A 83 12.24 3.59 12.36
C VAL A 83 12.62 5.03 12.74
N ARG A 84 12.48 5.39 14.02
CA ARG A 84 12.92 6.70 14.54
C ARG A 84 14.44 6.89 14.43
N GLU A 85 15.21 5.90 14.88
CA GLU A 85 16.67 5.92 14.84
C GLU A 85 17.17 5.96 13.38
N PHE A 86 16.53 5.18 12.50
CA PHE A 86 16.78 5.25 11.06
C PHE A 86 16.52 6.65 10.51
N ALA A 87 15.40 7.27 10.87
CA ALA A 87 15.03 8.59 10.37
C ALA A 87 16.04 9.66 10.78
N GLU A 88 16.45 9.65 12.05
CA GLU A 88 17.46 10.56 12.59
C GLU A 88 18.81 10.38 11.88
N ARG A 89 19.26 9.13 11.73
CA ARG A 89 20.53 8.79 11.07
C ARG A 89 20.55 9.19 9.60
N THR A 90 19.44 8.96 8.89
CA THR A 90 19.35 9.22 7.44
C THR A 90 18.90 10.64 7.11
N LYS A 91 18.56 11.45 8.12
CA LYS A 91 18.10 12.84 7.99
C LYS A 91 16.92 12.97 7.03
N VAL A 92 15.96 12.04 7.14
CA VAL A 92 14.74 12.04 6.33
C VAL A 92 13.58 12.63 7.11
N THR A 93 12.63 13.25 6.41
CA THR A 93 11.41 13.79 7.03
C THR A 93 10.44 12.68 7.44
N LEU A 94 10.32 11.64 6.63
CA LEU A 94 9.43 10.50 6.86
C LEU A 94 10.19 9.20 6.65
N ALA A 95 9.94 8.23 7.52
CA ALA A 95 10.48 6.89 7.42
C ALA A 95 9.40 5.86 7.79
N PHE A 96 9.42 4.73 7.10
CA PHE A 96 8.48 3.62 7.29
C PHE A 96 9.28 2.31 7.28
N ASN A 97 8.94 1.38 8.17
CA ASN A 97 9.52 0.04 8.08
C ASN A 97 9.02 -0.63 6.79
N ALA A 98 9.89 -1.41 6.16
CA ALA A 98 9.58 -2.09 4.91
C ALA A 98 10.25 -3.47 4.90
N SER A 99 9.79 -4.33 3.98
CA SER A 99 10.28 -5.70 3.82
C SER A 99 10.15 -6.56 5.10
N MET A 100 10.58 -7.82 5.01
CA MET A 100 10.74 -8.74 6.13
C MET A 100 12.21 -9.09 6.32
N GLY A 101 12.65 -9.19 7.57
CA GLY A 101 13.96 -9.73 7.92
C GLY A 101 13.92 -11.25 8.10
N VAL A 102 14.97 -11.94 7.66
CA VAL A 102 15.23 -13.33 8.00
C VAL A 102 15.86 -13.38 9.39
N LYS A 103 15.34 -14.26 10.26
CA LYS A 103 15.89 -14.48 11.60
C LYS A 103 17.40 -14.76 11.53
N ARG A 104 18.15 -14.07 12.38
CA ARG A 104 19.60 -14.29 12.54
C ARG A 104 19.88 -15.74 12.94
N LYS A 105 20.99 -16.31 12.44
CA LYS A 105 21.44 -17.65 12.84
C LYS A 105 22.36 -17.58 14.06
N THR A 106 23.17 -16.53 14.13
CA THR A 106 24.07 -16.21 15.23
C THR A 106 23.93 -14.74 15.65
N GLU A 107 24.45 -14.36 16.81
CA GLU A 107 24.42 -12.96 17.28
C GLU A 107 25.28 -12.02 16.43
N GLN A 108 26.25 -12.57 15.70
CA GLN A 108 27.15 -11.86 14.81
C GLN A 108 26.56 -11.64 13.40
N ASP A 109 25.45 -12.32 13.07
CA ASP A 109 24.81 -12.19 11.76
C ASP A 109 23.96 -10.92 11.67
N LYS A 110 24.04 -10.22 10.54
CA LYS A 110 23.09 -9.14 10.22
C LYS A 110 21.71 -9.72 9.94
N LEU A 111 20.65 -9.05 10.38
CA LEU A 111 19.30 -9.28 9.88
C LEU A 111 19.27 -9.00 8.37
N LEU A 112 19.05 -10.04 7.56
CA LEU A 112 19.03 -9.91 6.11
C LEU A 112 17.59 -9.80 5.60
N PRO A 113 17.31 -8.91 4.64
CA PRO A 113 16.00 -8.88 4.01
C PRO A 113 15.69 -10.21 3.31
N VAL A 114 14.41 -10.52 3.16
CA VAL A 114 13.93 -11.64 2.33
C VAL A 114 14.02 -11.24 0.85
N GLY A 115 14.17 -12.24 -0.03
CA GLY A 115 13.92 -12.11 -1.46
C GLY A 115 14.93 -11.27 -2.26
N ILE A 116 14.47 -10.67 -3.37
CA ILE A 116 15.21 -9.72 -4.19
C ILE A 116 15.39 -8.38 -3.45
N GLN A 117 16.59 -7.81 -3.53
CA GLN A 117 16.86 -6.44 -3.12
C GLN A 117 17.68 -5.75 -4.20
N ILE A 118 17.17 -4.62 -4.65
CA ILE A 118 17.84 -3.74 -5.60
C ILE A 118 17.84 -2.35 -4.96
N GLU A 119 19.00 -1.71 -4.93
CA GLU A 119 19.15 -0.34 -4.44
C GLU A 119 19.94 0.47 -5.47
N ASN A 120 19.37 1.59 -5.92
CA ASN A 120 19.95 2.47 -6.93
C ASN A 120 20.47 1.74 -8.18
N GLY A 121 19.69 0.78 -8.69
CA GLY A 121 20.01 -0.01 -9.88
C GLY A 121 20.99 -1.15 -9.63
N LYS A 122 21.49 -1.33 -8.40
CA LYS A 122 22.42 -2.41 -8.04
C LYS A 122 21.68 -3.55 -7.35
N VAL A 123 21.83 -4.76 -7.88
CA VAL A 123 21.33 -5.97 -7.23
C VAL A 123 22.20 -6.26 -6.01
N LEU A 124 21.63 -6.11 -4.81
CA LEU A 124 22.29 -6.44 -3.55
C LEU A 124 22.01 -7.87 -3.12
N GLN A 125 20.83 -8.38 -3.46
CA GLN A 125 20.41 -9.73 -3.11
C GLN A 125 19.46 -10.29 -4.17
N ASN A 126 19.59 -11.60 -4.42
CA ASN A 126 18.66 -12.36 -5.24
C ASN A 126 18.34 -13.69 -4.54
N ARG A 127 17.32 -13.68 -3.67
CA ARG A 127 16.79 -14.89 -3.04
C ARG A 127 15.41 -15.19 -3.63
N ARG A 128 15.15 -16.46 -3.90
CA ARG A 128 13.81 -16.89 -4.31
C ARG A 128 12.84 -16.67 -3.15
N THR A 129 11.65 -16.18 -3.49
CA THR A 129 10.55 -16.00 -2.56
C THR A 129 9.24 -16.32 -3.27
N ARG A 130 8.22 -16.67 -2.49
CA ARG A 130 6.86 -16.93 -2.98
C ARG A 130 6.00 -15.66 -2.99
N VAL A 131 6.50 -14.56 -2.43
CA VAL A 131 5.78 -13.28 -2.34
C VAL A 131 6.20 -12.33 -3.47
N TYR A 132 5.42 -11.28 -3.68
CA TYR A 132 5.72 -10.27 -4.69
C TYR A 132 6.91 -9.40 -4.27
N THR A 133 7.52 -8.77 -5.28
CA THR A 133 8.53 -7.73 -5.10
C THR A 133 7.92 -6.39 -5.46
N LEU A 134 8.02 -5.40 -4.57
CA LEU A 134 7.69 -4.02 -4.89
C LEU A 134 8.91 -3.39 -5.57
N GLY A 135 8.72 -2.92 -6.80
CA GLY A 135 9.64 -2.06 -7.52
C GLY A 135 9.28 -0.59 -7.37
N ILE A 136 10.31 0.25 -7.40
CA ILE A 136 10.19 1.70 -7.37
C ILE A 136 11.03 2.25 -8.53
N LYS A 137 10.37 2.93 -9.47
CA LYS A 137 11.05 3.60 -10.59
C LYS A 137 11.62 4.96 -10.18
N ALA A 138 12.41 5.55 -11.07
CA ALA A 138 13.07 6.84 -10.85
C ALA A 138 12.11 8.00 -10.48
N ASN A 139 10.88 7.93 -11.00
CA ASN A 139 9.77 8.86 -10.78
C ASN A 139 8.84 8.41 -9.65
N ASN A 140 9.28 7.59 -8.70
CA ASN A 140 8.46 7.00 -7.65
C ASN A 140 7.28 6.12 -8.13
N GLU A 141 7.16 5.77 -9.42
CA GLU A 141 6.14 4.82 -9.88
C GLU A 141 6.33 3.46 -9.19
N LEU A 142 5.26 2.95 -8.59
CA LEU A 142 5.26 1.69 -7.87
C LEU A 142 4.81 0.56 -8.79
N VAL A 143 5.58 -0.53 -8.83
CA VAL A 143 5.25 -1.71 -9.65
C VAL A 143 5.30 -2.96 -8.78
N ALA A 144 4.28 -3.80 -8.86
CA ALA A 144 4.29 -5.10 -8.22
C ALA A 144 4.79 -6.17 -9.21
N TYR A 145 5.87 -6.86 -8.85
CA TYR A 145 6.41 -7.96 -9.66
C TYR A 145 6.05 -9.31 -9.04
N PRO A 146 5.45 -10.23 -9.82
CA PRO A 146 5.05 -11.54 -9.31
C PRO A 146 6.26 -12.40 -8.95
N PRO A 147 6.06 -13.44 -8.10
CA PRO A 147 7.09 -14.42 -7.78
C PRO A 147 7.70 -15.03 -9.04
N GLY A 148 9.02 -15.17 -9.05
CA GLY A 148 9.77 -15.68 -10.21
C GLY A 148 10.33 -14.60 -11.14
N THR A 149 9.89 -13.35 -11.02
CA THR A 149 10.52 -12.21 -11.70
C THR A 149 11.97 -12.06 -11.25
N THR A 150 12.90 -11.95 -12.19
CA THR A 150 14.34 -11.83 -11.92
C THR A 150 14.76 -10.38 -11.71
N PRO A 151 15.86 -10.10 -10.98
CA PRO A 151 16.37 -8.73 -10.85
C PRO A 151 16.65 -8.04 -12.18
N GLN A 152 17.08 -8.79 -13.20
CA GLN A 152 17.36 -8.26 -14.54
C GLN A 152 16.07 -7.81 -15.25
N GLN A 153 14.96 -8.54 -15.07
CA GLN A 153 13.66 -8.13 -15.60
C GLN A 153 13.16 -6.87 -14.91
N ILE A 154 13.32 -6.77 -13.59
CA ILE A 154 12.94 -5.59 -12.79
C ILE A 154 13.72 -4.35 -13.24
N LEU A 155 15.05 -4.47 -13.39
CA LEU A 155 15.90 -3.38 -13.88
C LEU A 155 15.54 -2.98 -15.32
N LYS A 156 15.23 -3.95 -16.18
CA LYS A 156 14.83 -3.71 -17.57
C LYS A 156 13.51 -2.96 -17.68
N ASP A 157 12.60 -3.18 -16.73
CA ASP A 157 11.33 -2.44 -16.61
C ASP A 157 11.50 -1.00 -16.10
N GLY A 158 12.72 -0.63 -15.65
CA GLY A 158 13.07 0.71 -15.23
C GLY A 158 12.97 0.98 -13.72
N ALA A 159 12.67 -0.05 -12.92
CA ALA A 159 12.75 0.05 -11.48
C ALA A 159 14.22 0.19 -11.03
N GLN A 160 14.48 1.16 -10.16
CA GLN A 160 15.81 1.44 -9.62
C GLN A 160 15.98 0.82 -8.23
N ASP A 161 14.90 0.77 -7.45
CA ASP A 161 14.87 0.12 -6.16
C ASP A 161 13.84 -1.00 -6.20
N ALA A 162 14.11 -2.08 -5.47
CA ALA A 162 13.18 -3.19 -5.33
C ALA A 162 13.37 -3.91 -4.00
N LEU A 163 12.25 -4.29 -3.37
CA LEU A 163 12.24 -4.99 -2.09
C LEU A 163 11.08 -5.98 -2.03
N THR A 164 11.26 -7.10 -1.32
CA THR A 164 10.22 -8.14 -1.21
C THR A 164 9.39 -8.03 0.06
N ALA A 165 8.61 -9.08 0.34
CA ALA A 165 7.62 -9.17 1.40
C ALA A 165 6.39 -8.30 1.18
N PHE A 166 6.07 -8.02 -0.09
CA PHE A 166 4.85 -7.36 -0.46
C PHE A 166 3.88 -8.38 -1.07
N ILE A 167 2.61 -8.02 -0.95
CA ILE A 167 1.51 -8.64 -1.66
C ILE A 167 0.64 -7.50 -2.17
N PRO A 168 0.29 -7.46 -3.45
CA PRO A 168 -0.65 -6.46 -3.91
C PRO A 168 -2.00 -6.69 -3.24
N LEU A 169 -2.72 -5.59 -2.94
CA LEU A 169 -4.11 -5.63 -2.50
C LEU A 169 -5.04 -5.04 -3.56
N ILE A 170 -4.52 -4.07 -4.32
CA ILE A 170 -5.19 -3.38 -5.41
C ILE A 170 -4.17 -3.21 -6.52
N GLU A 171 -4.53 -3.58 -7.74
CA GLU A 171 -3.74 -3.35 -8.97
C GLU A 171 -4.66 -2.73 -10.02
N ASN A 172 -4.21 -1.65 -10.66
CA ASN A 172 -4.97 -0.97 -11.72
C ASN A 172 -6.43 -0.68 -11.33
N HIS A 173 -6.65 -0.13 -10.13
CA HIS A 173 -7.96 0.18 -9.53
C HIS A 173 -8.88 -1.03 -9.26
N GLN A 174 -8.39 -2.25 -9.39
CA GLN A 174 -9.14 -3.47 -9.10
C GLN A 174 -8.55 -4.16 -7.88
N VAL A 175 -9.41 -4.65 -6.99
CA VAL A 175 -9.00 -5.53 -5.91
C VAL A 175 -8.45 -6.82 -6.53
N VAL A 176 -7.29 -7.26 -6.05
CA VAL A 176 -6.70 -8.51 -6.53
C VAL A 176 -7.47 -9.72 -6.00
N ASP A 177 -7.24 -10.88 -6.60
CA ASP A 177 -7.83 -12.13 -6.12
C ASP A 177 -7.38 -12.43 -4.67
N GLU A 178 -8.34 -12.74 -3.80
CA GLU A 178 -8.05 -13.00 -2.38
C GLU A 178 -7.12 -14.21 -2.17
N SER A 179 -7.03 -15.14 -3.12
CA SER A 179 -6.11 -16.29 -3.04
C SER A 179 -4.65 -15.86 -2.94
N LEU A 180 -4.31 -14.63 -3.33
CA LEU A 180 -2.97 -14.10 -3.07
C LEU A 180 -2.69 -14.05 -1.57
N LEU A 181 -3.68 -13.73 -0.73
CA LEU A 181 -3.54 -13.69 0.73
C LEU A 181 -3.26 -15.08 1.33
N ASP A 182 -3.49 -16.15 0.57
CA ASP A 182 -3.20 -17.53 0.98
C ASP A 182 -1.75 -17.96 0.70
N ILE A 183 -0.95 -17.14 -0.01
CA ILE A 183 0.47 -17.41 -0.29
C ILE A 183 1.29 -17.53 1.01
N VAL A 184 0.94 -16.72 2.02
CA VAL A 184 1.57 -16.74 3.35
C VAL A 184 0.47 -16.73 4.39
N THR A 185 0.41 -17.76 5.24
CA THR A 185 -0.62 -17.92 6.29
C THR A 185 -0.79 -16.67 7.15
N ASN A 186 0.31 -15.97 7.44
CA ASN A 186 0.30 -14.76 8.26
C ASN A 186 -0.40 -13.56 7.61
N PHE A 187 -0.74 -13.59 6.31
CA PHE A 187 -1.43 -12.47 5.65
C PHE A 187 -2.92 -12.40 6.01
N ARG A 188 -3.57 -13.52 6.33
CA ARG A 188 -4.95 -13.53 6.85
C ARG A 188 -5.07 -13.28 8.35
N ALA A 189 -3.98 -13.44 9.09
CA ALA A 189 -3.97 -13.21 10.53
C ALA A 189 -4.08 -11.71 10.88
N ILE A 190 -4.71 -11.41 12.01
CA ILE A 190 -4.81 -10.06 12.56
C ILE A 190 -3.44 -9.66 13.13
N HIS A 191 -2.79 -8.69 12.49
CA HIS A 191 -1.48 -8.18 12.87
C HIS A 191 -1.37 -6.70 12.50
N PRO A 192 -0.44 -5.95 13.13
CA PRO A 192 -0.02 -4.65 12.61
C PRO A 192 0.38 -4.75 11.14
N ARG A 193 -0.04 -3.78 10.33
CA ARG A 193 0.26 -3.73 8.90
C ARG A 193 0.85 -2.38 8.51
N GLN A 194 1.81 -2.46 7.60
CA GLN A 194 2.31 -1.32 6.86
C GLN A 194 1.95 -1.53 5.39
N ILE A 195 1.18 -0.61 4.82
CA ILE A 195 0.75 -0.64 3.42
C ILE A 195 1.30 0.61 2.74
N ILE A 196 1.70 0.46 1.49
CA ILE A 196 2.05 1.54 0.58
C ILE A 196 1.13 1.44 -0.64
N ALA A 197 0.60 2.57 -1.09
CA ALA A 197 -0.22 2.70 -2.28
C ALA A 197 0.19 3.95 -3.07
N GLN A 198 -0.21 3.99 -4.34
CA GLN A 198 0.01 5.11 -5.23
C GLN A 198 -1.30 5.56 -5.85
N MET A 199 -1.50 6.87 -5.88
CA MET A 199 -2.61 7.53 -6.57
C MET A 199 -2.24 7.81 -8.03
N ASP A 200 -3.22 8.09 -8.89
CA ASP A 200 -2.99 8.37 -10.33
C ASP A 200 -2.06 9.56 -10.59
N ASN A 201 -2.04 10.53 -9.66
CA ASN A 201 -1.14 11.68 -9.71
C ASN A 201 0.26 11.39 -9.13
N LEU A 202 0.60 10.12 -8.93
CA LEU A 202 1.84 9.62 -8.33
C LEU A 202 2.08 10.02 -6.86
N ASP A 203 1.07 10.59 -6.20
CA ASP A 203 1.11 10.75 -4.75
C ASP A 203 1.22 9.38 -4.09
N ILE A 204 2.02 9.31 -3.03
CA ILE A 204 2.20 8.08 -2.26
C ILE A 204 1.32 8.15 -1.02
N VAL A 205 0.66 7.05 -0.72
CA VAL A 205 -0.13 6.89 0.49
C VAL A 205 0.45 5.74 1.30
N PHE A 206 0.73 5.99 2.57
CA PHE A 206 1.05 4.95 3.54
C PHE A 206 -0.13 4.77 4.49
N LEU A 207 -0.51 3.51 4.73
CA LEU A 207 -1.38 3.13 5.83
C LEU A 207 -0.54 2.39 6.87
N SER A 208 -0.50 2.93 8.08
CA SER A 208 0.16 2.32 9.24
C SER A 208 -0.90 1.95 10.27
N CYS A 209 -1.12 0.66 10.48
CA CYS A 209 -2.11 0.15 11.42
C CYS A 209 -1.42 -0.55 12.58
N GLY A 210 -1.76 -0.16 13.80
CA GLY A 210 -1.43 -0.92 15.00
C GLY A 210 -2.34 -2.16 15.14
N GLY A 211 -2.13 -2.94 16.20
CA GLY A 211 -3.01 -4.05 16.53
C GLY A 211 -2.29 -5.15 17.29
N ARG A 212 -2.95 -5.76 18.26
CA ARG A 212 -2.58 -7.03 18.89
C ARG A 212 -3.86 -7.77 19.20
#